data_AF-A0A4Z0BB58-F1
#
_entry.id   AF-A0A4Z0BB58-F1
#
_cell.length_a   1.000
_cell.length_b   1.000
_cell.length_c   1.000
_cell.angle_alpha   90.00
_cell.angle_beta   90.00
_cell.angle_gamma   90.00
#
_symmetry.space_group_name_H-M   'P 1'
#
loop_
_entity.id
_entity.type
_entity.pdbx_description
1 polymer ?
#
loop_
_entity_poly.entity_id
_entity_poly.type
_entity_poly.pdbx_seq_one_letter_code
_entity_poly.pdbx_strand_id
1 'polypeptide(L)'
;MTYYAQHGFATNEVVGAVAAALLHDLHVNNFVFAGFPAVSVMQKDESFEIRLALDGMESEALVIPFKTGKEFARTFQKKQQIGSEWMRKIQDLVVQIERQSSERNDARRRVAAGDV
;
A
#
# COMPACT_ATOMS: atom_id res chain seq x y z
N MET A 1 -10.74 12.97 -3.33
CA MET A 1 -11.72 11.88 -3.21
C MET A 1 -12.61 11.92 -4.44
N THR A 2 -12.69 10.84 -5.21
CA THR A 2 -13.56 10.75 -6.39
C THR A 2 -14.60 9.66 -6.16
N TYR A 3 -15.88 9.99 -6.41
CA TYR A 3 -17.00 9.03 -6.31
C TYR A 3 -17.49 8.65 -7.70
N TYR A 4 -17.54 7.35 -8.00
CA TYR A 4 -17.99 6.82 -9.28
C TYR A 4 -19.44 6.38 -9.16
N ALA A 5 -20.37 7.32 -9.33
CA ALA A 5 -21.80 7.10 -9.11
C ALA A 5 -22.36 5.89 -9.90
N GLN A 6 -21.96 5.74 -11.17
CA GLN A 6 -22.38 4.60 -12.02
C GLN A 6 -21.87 3.23 -11.54
N HIS A 7 -20.88 3.23 -10.64
CA HIS A 7 -20.25 2.01 -10.14
C HIS A 7 -20.46 1.77 -8.65
N GLY A 8 -21.02 2.76 -7.93
CA GLY A 8 -21.38 2.66 -6.52
C GLY A 8 -20.18 2.53 -5.58
N PHE A 9 -19.05 3.16 -5.92
CA PHE A 9 -17.87 3.18 -5.05
C PHE A 9 -17.06 4.46 -5.20
N ALA A 10 -16.22 4.77 -4.21
CA ALA A 10 -15.28 5.89 -4.19
C ALA A 10 -13.82 5.42 -4.07
N THR A 11 -12.89 6.26 -4.50
CA THR A 11 -11.44 5.97 -4.43
C THR A 11 -10.96 5.68 -3.00
N ASN A 12 -11.57 6.28 -1.98
CA ASN A 12 -11.22 6.02 -0.58
C ASN A 12 -11.59 4.59 -0.12
N GLU A 13 -12.55 3.93 -0.77
CA GLU A 13 -12.86 2.52 -0.49
C GLU A 13 -11.81 1.58 -1.10
N VAL A 14 -11.18 1.98 -2.21
CA VAL A 14 -9.99 1.29 -2.75
C VAL A 14 -8.81 1.46 -1.79
N VAL A 15 -8.57 2.69 -1.30
CA VAL A 15 -7.57 2.95 -0.25
C VAL A 15 -7.84 2.09 0.99
N GLY A 16 -9.10 2.05 1.43
CA GLY A 16 -9.55 1.27 2.57
C GLY A 16 -9.29 -0.23 2.39
N ALA A 17 -9.53 -0.77 1.20
CA ALA A 17 -9.24 -2.18 0.89
C ALA A 17 -7.76 -2.51 1.05
N VAL A 18 -6.87 -1.66 0.52
CA VAL A 18 -5.41 -1.82 0.62
C VAL A 18 -4.95 -1.67 2.07
N ALA A 19 -5.44 -0.67 2.80
CA ALA A 19 -5.13 -0.48 4.21
C ALA A 19 -5.61 -1.66 5.07
N ALA A 20 -6.80 -2.21 4.80
CA ALA A 20 -7.32 -3.38 5.49
C ALA A 20 -6.46 -4.63 5.23
N ALA A 21 -5.93 -4.79 4.02
CA ALA A 21 -4.99 -5.85 3.69
C ALA A 21 -3.69 -5.73 4.51
N LEU A 22 -3.11 -4.53 4.58
CA LEU A 22 -1.91 -4.26 5.39
C LEU A 22 -2.15 -4.51 6.88
N LEU A 23 -3.31 -4.10 7.41
CA LEU A 23 -3.69 -4.37 8.80
C LEU A 23 -3.89 -5.87 9.06
N HIS A 24 -4.45 -6.61 8.09
CA HIS A 24 -4.58 -8.04 8.22
C HIS A 24 -3.20 -8.72 8.24
N ASP A 25 -2.29 -8.26 7.38
CA ASP A 25 -0.91 -8.76 7.34
C ASP A 25 -0.19 -8.54 8.66
N LEU A 26 -0.30 -7.33 9.22
CA LEU A 26 0.22 -6.97 10.53
C LEU A 26 -0.31 -7.91 11.62
N HIS A 27 -1.61 -8.23 11.62
CA HIS A 27 -2.20 -9.12 12.62
C HIS A 27 -1.77 -10.58 12.48
N VAL A 28 -1.63 -11.09 11.25
CA VAL A 28 -1.37 -12.52 11.01
C VAL A 28 0.11 -12.84 10.98
N ASN A 29 0.89 -12.04 10.25
CA ASN A 29 2.31 -12.29 10.03
C ASN A 29 3.20 -11.47 10.98
N ASN A 30 2.59 -10.71 11.90
CA ASN A 30 3.26 -9.86 12.88
C ASN A 30 4.32 -8.96 12.24
N PHE A 31 3.99 -8.43 11.06
CA PHE A 31 4.90 -7.66 10.22
C PHE A 31 5.35 -6.39 10.98
N VAL A 32 6.64 -6.29 11.30
CA VAL A 32 7.15 -5.27 12.23
C VAL A 32 7.63 -4.04 11.46
N PHE A 33 6.74 -3.10 11.17
CA PHE A 33 7.17 -1.78 10.70
C PHE A 33 7.54 -0.87 11.87
N ALA A 34 8.43 0.09 11.61
CA ALA A 34 8.63 1.24 12.50
C ALA A 34 7.39 2.16 12.58
N GLY A 35 6.42 2.00 11.67
CA GLY A 35 5.15 2.71 11.64
C GLY A 35 4.24 2.18 10.50
N PHE A 36 2.96 2.58 10.48
CA PHE A 36 2.04 2.10 9.45
C PHE A 36 2.20 2.93 8.15
N PRO A 37 2.37 2.30 6.97
CA PRO A 37 2.58 3.04 5.73
C PRO A 37 1.32 3.81 5.31
N ALA A 38 1.50 5.02 4.81
CA ALA A 38 0.46 5.80 4.16
C ALA A 38 0.10 5.15 2.82
N VAL A 39 -1.20 4.95 2.58
CA VAL A 39 -1.72 4.40 1.32
C VAL A 39 -2.25 5.54 0.47
N SER A 40 -1.75 5.67 -0.76
CA SER A 40 -2.29 6.60 -1.74
C SER A 40 -2.85 5.84 -2.96
N VAL A 41 -3.97 6.32 -3.47
CA VAL A 41 -4.60 5.79 -4.68
C VAL A 41 -4.97 6.96 -5.58
N MET A 42 -4.46 6.93 -6.80
CA MET A 42 -4.75 7.90 -7.85
C MET A 42 -5.38 7.18 -9.03
N GLN A 43 -6.51 7.68 -9.54
CA GLN A 43 -7.05 7.17 -10.79
C GLN A 43 -6.27 7.76 -11.97
N LYS A 44 -5.89 6.92 -12.93
CA LYS A 44 -5.38 7.33 -14.23
C LYS A 44 -6.14 6.59 -15.32
N ASP A 45 -6.92 7.33 -16.10
CA ASP A 45 -7.75 6.80 -17.19
C ASP A 45 -8.58 5.58 -16.72
N GLU A 46 -8.28 4.40 -17.27
CA GLU A 46 -8.94 3.12 -16.98
C GLU A 46 -8.23 2.29 -15.89
N SER A 47 -7.41 2.93 -15.07
CA SER A 47 -6.61 2.29 -14.03
C SER A 47 -6.56 3.07 -12.72
N PHE A 48 -6.11 2.39 -11.67
CA PHE A 48 -5.71 2.99 -10.42
C PHE A 48 -4.23 2.73 -10.18
N GLU A 49 -3.49 3.76 -9.80
CA GLU A 49 -2.15 3.65 -9.27
C GLU A 49 -2.21 3.67 -7.75
N ILE A 50 -1.67 2.62 -7.14
CA ILE A 50 -1.55 2.47 -5.69
C ILE A 50 -0.08 2.65 -5.33
N ARG A 51 0.20 3.48 -4.31
CA ARG A 51 1.53 3.62 -3.73
C ARG A 51 1.46 3.57 -2.21
N LEU A 52 2.52 3.06 -1.60
CA LEU A 52 2.74 3.07 -0.17
C LEU A 52 3.86 4.05 0.14
N ALA A 53 3.79 4.73 1.30
CA ALA A 53 4.86 5.60 1.76
C ALA A 53 5.08 5.47 3.27
N LEU A 54 6.33 5.43 3.71
CA LEU A 54 6.70 5.40 5.12
C LEU A 54 8.02 6.11 5.34
N ASP A 55 8.09 6.97 6.35
CA ASP A 55 9.28 7.74 6.72
C ASP A 55 9.96 8.48 5.55
N GLY A 56 9.18 9.00 4.60
CA GLY A 56 9.71 9.68 3.41
C GLY A 56 10.30 8.78 2.33
N MET A 57 10.13 7.46 2.45
CA MET A 57 10.33 6.49 1.37
C MET A 57 8.99 6.19 0.70
N GLU A 58 9.01 5.84 -0.58
CA GLU A 58 7.82 5.53 -1.36
C GLU A 58 8.05 4.25 -2.17
N SER A 59 7.02 3.41 -2.25
CA SER A 59 7.06 2.21 -3.10
C SER A 59 6.97 2.57 -4.58
N GLU A 60 7.24 1.58 -5.42
CA GLU A 60 6.82 1.64 -6.81
C GLU A 60 5.29 1.73 -6.91
N ALA A 61 4.80 2.15 -8.08
CA ALA A 61 3.37 2.17 -8.36
C ALA A 61 2.87 0.77 -8.71
N LEU A 62 1.92 0.27 -7.92
CA LEU A 62 1.10 -0.86 -8.31
C LEU A 62 -0.09 -0.36 -9.14
N VAL A 63 -0.02 -0.58 -10.45
CA VAL A 63 -1.09 -0.21 -11.37
C VAL A 63 -2.09 -1.37 -11.47
N ILE A 64 -3.36 -1.08 -11.19
CA ILE A 64 -4.45 -2.05 -11.30
C ILE A 64 -5.52 -1.54 -12.28
N PRO A 65 -6.16 -2.43 -13.07
CA PRO A 65 -7.31 -2.04 -13.88
C PRO A 65 -8.44 -1.46 -13.03
N PHE A 66 -9.24 -0.58 -13.63
CA PHE A 66 -10.41 0.01 -12.96
C PHE A 66 -11.35 -1.06 -12.39
N LYS A 67 -11.55 -2.16 -13.14
CA LYS A 67 -12.34 -3.31 -12.70
C LYS A 67 -11.83 -3.91 -11.39
N THR A 68 -10.51 -4.07 -11.26
CA THR A 68 -9.88 -4.57 -10.03
C THR A 68 -10.06 -3.59 -8.88
N GLY A 69 -9.90 -2.28 -9.12
CA GLY A 69 -10.15 -1.26 -8.09
C GLY A 69 -11.60 -1.29 -7.59
N LYS A 70 -12.56 -1.49 -8.50
CA LYS A 70 -13.97 -1.70 -8.14
C LYS A 70 -14.18 -2.96 -7.29
N GLU A 71 -13.50 -4.05 -7.62
CA GLU A 71 -13.55 -5.29 -6.83
C GLU A 71 -12.97 -5.09 -5.43
N PHE A 72 -11.87 -4.33 -5.30
CA PHE A 72 -11.28 -3.96 -4.01
C PHE A 72 -12.27 -3.17 -3.16
N ALA A 73 -12.85 -2.11 -3.72
CA ALA A 73 -13.83 -1.29 -3.00
C ALA A 73 -15.05 -2.10 -2.54
N ARG A 74 -15.58 -2.99 -3.40
CA ARG A 74 -16.69 -3.89 -3.04
C ARG A 74 -16.31 -4.86 -1.92
N THR A 75 -15.10 -5.38 -1.95
CA THR A 75 -14.58 -6.29 -0.93
C THR A 75 -14.47 -5.58 0.41
N PHE A 76 -13.97 -4.33 0.40
CA PHE A 76 -13.90 -3.48 1.58
C PHE A 76 -15.30 -3.14 2.15
N GLN A 77 -16.25 -2.73 1.31
CA GLN A 77 -17.64 -2.50 1.71
C GLN A 77 -18.27 -3.72 2.39
N LYS A 78 -17.94 -4.92 1.91
CA LYS A 78 -18.41 -6.20 2.45
C LYS A 78 -17.61 -6.70 3.66
N LYS A 79 -16.61 -5.94 4.13
CA LYS A 79 -15.68 -6.33 5.22
C LYS A 79 -14.97 -7.66 4.95
N GLN A 80 -14.68 -7.92 3.67
CA GLN A 80 -13.96 -9.09 3.21
C GLN A 80 -12.49 -8.75 2.96
N GLN A 81 -11.67 -9.78 2.79
CA GLN A 81 -10.27 -9.63 2.42
C GLN A 81 -10.12 -9.68 0.90
N ILE A 82 -9.17 -8.89 0.39
CA ILE A 82 -8.75 -9.00 -1.00
C ILE A 82 -8.11 -10.38 -1.24
N GLY A 83 -8.18 -10.85 -2.49
CA GLY A 83 -7.63 -12.15 -2.87
C GLY A 83 -6.13 -12.25 -2.61
N SER A 84 -5.65 -13.47 -2.37
CA SER A 84 -4.26 -13.75 -1.99
C SER A 84 -3.21 -13.28 -3.00
N GLU A 85 -3.53 -13.28 -4.30
CA GLU A 85 -2.65 -12.74 -5.34
C GLU A 85 -2.38 -11.25 -5.11
N TRP A 86 -3.44 -10.47 -4.85
CA TRP A 86 -3.33 -9.03 -4.62
C TRP A 86 -2.71 -8.71 -3.28
N MET A 87 -3.02 -9.51 -2.25
CA MET A 87 -2.36 -9.44 -0.95
C MET A 87 -0.84 -9.55 -1.11
N ARG A 88 -0.36 -10.53 -1.88
CA ARG A 88 1.08 -10.73 -2.12
C ARG A 88 1.72 -9.52 -2.79
N LYS A 89 1.09 -8.95 -3.83
CA LYS A 89 1.61 -7.76 -4.50
C LYS A 89 1.70 -6.55 -3.54
N ILE A 90 0.74 -6.40 -2.63
CA ILE A 90 0.78 -5.34 -1.61
C ILE A 90 1.91 -5.59 -0.60
N GLN A 91 2.11 -6.83 -0.17
CA GLN A 91 3.24 -7.23 0.68
C GLN A 91 4.59 -6.97 -0.02
N ASP A 92 4.68 -7.16 -1.34
CA ASP A 92 5.92 -6.88 -2.08
C ASP A 92 6.25 -5.37 -2.06
N LEU A 93 5.26 -4.48 -2.23
CA LEU A 93 5.45 -3.02 -2.11
C LEU A 93 5.97 -2.61 -0.73
N VAL A 94 5.46 -3.29 0.29
CA VAL A 94 5.87 -3.11 1.68
C VAL A 94 7.34 -3.49 1.86
N VAL A 95 7.75 -4.67 1.39
CA VAL A 95 9.14 -5.14 1.45
C VAL A 95 10.09 -4.16 0.75
N GLN A 96 9.66 -3.55 -0.35
CA GLN A 96 10.44 -2.51 -1.03
C GLN A 96 10.72 -1.31 -0.11
N ILE A 97 9.70 -0.82 0.61
CA ILE A 97 9.84 0.32 1.53
C ILE A 97 10.74 -0.04 2.72
N GLU A 98 10.60 -1.24 3.27
CA GLU A 98 11.44 -1.68 4.39
C GLU A 98 12.91 -1.74 4.02
N ARG A 99 13.21 -2.34 2.87
CA ARG A 99 14.58 -2.41 2.35
C ARG A 99 15.18 -1.01 2.21
N GLN A 100 14.44 -0.11 1.58
CA GLN A 100 14.82 1.29 1.40
C GLN A 100 15.06 2.01 2.74
N SER A 101 14.19 1.77 3.74
CA SER A 101 14.33 2.36 5.08
C SER A 101 15.55 1.82 5.83
N SER A 102 15.81 0.51 5.73
CA SER A 102 16.99 -0.13 6.35
C SER A 102 18.29 0.40 5.76
N GLU A 103 18.41 0.45 4.43
CA GLU A 103 19.58 0.97 3.73
C GLU A 103 19.89 2.42 4.15
N ARG A 104 18.86 3.25 4.28
CA ARG A 104 19.00 4.65 4.74
C ARG A 104 19.42 4.76 6.19
N ASN A 105 18.88 3.92 7.08
CA ASN A 105 19.23 3.92 8.49
C ASN A 105 20.68 3.48 8.70
N ASP A 106 21.15 2.50 7.94
CA ASP A 106 22.55 2.07 7.97
C ASP A 106 23.49 3.15 7.43
N ALA A 107 23.12 3.83 6.34
CA ALA A 107 23.89 4.96 5.82
C ALA A 107 24.01 6.09 6.86
N ARG A 108 22.91 6.43 7.55
CA ARG A 108 22.91 7.44 8.64
C ARG A 108 23.82 7.04 9.80
N ARG A 109 23.83 5.76 10.18
CA ARG A 109 24.70 5.26 11.25
C ARG A 109 26.18 5.35 10.89
N ARG A 110 26.57 5.03 9.65
CA ARG A 110 27.96 5.17 9.17
C ARG A 110 28.44 6.62 9.17
N VAL A 111 27.59 7.55 8.72
CA VAL A 111 27.90 8.99 8.77
C VAL A 111 28.05 9.47 10.22
N ALA A 112 27.17 9.03 11.12
CA ALA A 112 27.25 9.40 12.54
C ALA A 112 28.48 8.80 13.26
N ALA A 113 29.00 7.66 12.78
CA ALA A 113 30.19 7.01 13.32
C ALA A 113 31.51 7.61 12.79
N GLY A 114 31.46 8.49 11.78
CA GLY A 114 32.65 9.14 11.21
C GLY A 114 33.42 8.33 10.17
N ASP A 115 32.81 7.29 9.58
CA ASP A 115 33.45 6.38 8.60
C ASP A 115 33.43 6.90 7.15
N VAL A 116 33.54 8.22 6.92
CA VAL A 116 33.56 8.82 5.57
C VAL A 116 34.78 9.69 5.35
#